data_AF-A0AAU6UUB7-F1
#
_entry.id   AF-A0AAU6UUB7-F1
#
_cell.length_a   1.000
_cell.length_b   1.000
_cell.length_c   1.000
_cell.angle_alpha   90.00
_cell.angle_beta   90.00
_cell.angle_gamma   90.00
#
_symmetry.space_group_name_H-M   'P 1'
#
loop_
_entity.id
_entity.type
_entity.pdbx_description
1 polymer ?
#
loop_
_entity_poly.entity_id
_entity_poly.type
_entity_poly.pdbx_seq_one_letter_code
_entity_poly.pdbx_strand_id
1 'polypeptide(L)'
;MNKVQPTPVLNHLSLQIRTINRPEFGRDNGLEVQVDVWLYRIVEGEYSRIPLHILVEAARDAGVPFDVWKSDDNQLSLDSLATPRPNLNLQQLNERWSASAKQTGQIIDLASQLSNNDYRDLRRDYLHHSAEVGVVHAPNLRQGQEVRRQINNQQGGK
;
A
#
# COMPACT_ATOMS: atom_id res chain seq x y z
N MET A 1 28.70 -23.88 -5.42
CA MET A 1 27.64 -23.83 -4.38
C MET A 1 26.46 -23.07 -4.95
N ASN A 2 25.32 -23.72 -5.16
CA ASN A 2 24.09 -23.04 -5.59
C ASN A 2 23.62 -22.14 -4.45
N LYS A 3 23.64 -20.82 -4.68
CA LYS A 3 23.02 -19.85 -3.76
C LYS A 3 21.52 -20.08 -3.82
N VAL A 4 20.95 -20.72 -2.79
CA VAL A 4 19.51 -20.77 -2.59
C VAL A 4 19.07 -19.33 -2.34
N GLN A 5 18.33 -18.74 -3.29
CA GLN A 5 17.67 -17.46 -3.03
C GLN A 5 16.52 -17.73 -2.05
N PRO A 6 16.39 -16.97 -0.95
CA PRO A 6 15.25 -17.10 -0.06
C PRO A 6 14.00 -16.75 -0.86
N THR A 7 13.06 -17.68 -0.91
CA THR A 7 11.76 -17.47 -1.52
C THR A 7 10.95 -16.57 -0.58
N PRO A 8 10.50 -15.39 -1.02
CA PRO A 8 9.68 -14.53 -0.17
C PRO A 8 8.38 -15.24 0.19
N VAL A 9 7.95 -15.10 1.44
CA VAL A 9 6.74 -15.76 1.97
C VAL A 9 5.53 -14.85 1.76
N LEU A 10 4.43 -15.41 1.28
CA LEU A 10 3.19 -14.67 1.05
C LEU A 10 2.71 -14.00 2.34
N ASN A 11 2.31 -12.73 2.25
CA ASN A 11 1.84 -11.87 3.33
C ASN A 11 2.87 -11.61 4.44
N HIS A 12 4.16 -11.81 4.16
CA HIS A 12 5.25 -11.53 5.08
C HIS A 12 6.26 -10.55 4.48
N LEU A 13 6.89 -9.77 5.36
CA LEU A 13 8.09 -9.04 5.04
C LEU A 13 9.28 -9.99 5.12
N SER A 14 9.95 -10.23 4.00
CA SER A 14 11.13 -11.08 3.94
C SER A 14 12.38 -10.23 3.79
N LEU A 15 13.41 -10.54 4.58
CA LEU A 15 14.71 -9.86 4.56
C LEU A 15 15.76 -10.82 4.03
N GLN A 16 16.46 -10.40 2.98
CA GLN A 16 17.62 -11.13 2.49
C GLN A 16 18.88 -10.30 2.70
N ILE A 17 19.80 -10.82 3.50
CA ILE A 17 21.06 -10.17 3.83
C ILE A 17 22.17 -10.92 3.10
N ARG A 18 23.01 -10.20 2.35
CA ARG A 18 24.16 -10.76 1.64
C ARG A 18 25.38 -9.92 1.90
N THR A 19 26.48 -10.60 2.18
CA THR A 19 27.79 -9.97 2.19
C THR A 19 28.37 -10.04 0.80
N ILE A 20 28.75 -8.89 0.25
CA ILE A 20 29.42 -8.79 -1.04
C ILE A 20 30.89 -8.52 -0.75
N ASN A 21 31.72 -9.49 -1.10
CA ASN A 21 33.16 -9.27 -1.17
C ASN A 21 33.47 -8.90 -2.61
N ARG A 22 33.89 -7.65 -2.86
CA ARG A 22 34.30 -7.20 -4.19
C ARG A 22 35.84 -7.12 -4.25
N PRO A 23 36.52 -8.23 -4.58
CA PRO A 23 37.98 -8.27 -4.62
C PRO A 23 38.56 -7.30 -5.66
N GLU A 24 37.79 -6.90 -6.68
CA GLU A 24 38.20 -5.88 -7.67
C GLU A 24 38.46 -4.47 -7.09
N PHE A 25 38.01 -4.16 -5.88
CA PHE A 25 38.24 -2.84 -5.24
C PHE A 25 39.35 -2.84 -4.18
N GLY A 26 40.16 -3.90 -4.10
CA GLY A 26 41.29 -4.02 -3.17
C GLY A 26 40.88 -4.35 -1.72
N ARG A 27 41.85 -4.83 -0.91
CA ARG A 27 41.64 -5.22 0.50
C ARG A 27 41.36 -4.04 1.44
N ASP A 28 41.52 -2.80 0.96
CA ASP A 28 41.36 -1.57 1.75
C ASP A 28 39.91 -1.08 1.81
N ASN A 29 39.02 -1.62 0.97
CA ASN A 29 37.60 -1.30 1.02
C ASN A 29 36.84 -2.30 1.89
N GLY A 30 36.05 -1.76 2.82
CA GLY A 30 35.33 -2.53 3.83
C GLY A 30 34.31 -3.52 3.25
N LEU A 31 33.91 -4.48 4.09
CA LEU A 31 32.89 -5.47 3.77
C LEU A 31 31.56 -4.78 3.38
N GLU A 32 31.06 -5.00 2.17
CA GLU A 32 29.76 -4.48 1.73
C GLU A 32 28.65 -5.45 2.17
N VAL A 33 27.58 -4.92 2.77
CA VAL A 33 26.39 -5.68 3.15
C VAL A 33 25.21 -5.15 2.34
N GLN A 34 24.65 -5.99 1.48
CA GLN A 34 23.40 -5.73 0.76
C GLN A 34 22.24 -6.33 1.54
N VAL A 35 21.18 -5.54 1.73
CA VAL A 35 19.92 -5.97 2.35
C VAL A 35 18.79 -5.75 1.34
N ASP A 36 18.21 -6.84 0.85
CA ASP A 36 17.00 -6.81 0.03
C ASP A 36 15.78 -7.00 0.93
N VAL A 37 14.80 -6.10 0.80
CA VAL A 37 13.54 -6.19 1.53
C VAL A 37 12.42 -6.54 0.55
N TRP A 38 11.77 -7.67 0.76
CA TRP A 38 10.70 -8.18 -0.08
C TRP A 38 9.38 -8.11 0.65
N LEU A 39 8.37 -7.52 0.01
CA LEU A 39 6.98 -7.63 0.43
C LEU A 39 6.24 -8.45 -0.62
N TYR A 40 6.02 -9.74 -0.34
CA TYR A 40 5.21 -10.59 -1.20
C TYR A 40 3.78 -10.61 -0.70
N ARG A 41 2.86 -10.04 -1.47
CA ARG A 41 1.44 -9.97 -1.14
C ARG A 41 0.59 -10.21 -2.37
N ILE A 42 -0.61 -10.73 -2.14
CA ILE A 42 -1.70 -10.72 -3.12
C ILE A 42 -2.67 -9.65 -2.66
N VAL A 43 -3.05 -8.76 -3.58
CA VAL A 43 -4.05 -7.73 -3.33
C VAL A 43 -5.33 -8.25 -3.98
N GLU A 44 -6.34 -8.56 -3.17
CA GLU A 44 -7.66 -8.99 -3.65
C GLU A 44 -8.75 -8.08 -3.13
N GLY A 45 -9.73 -7.80 -3.98
CA GLY A 45 -10.78 -6.82 -3.72
C GLY A 45 -10.58 -5.57 -4.57
N GLU A 46 -11.66 -5.15 -5.22
CA GLU A 46 -11.62 -4.06 -6.20
C GLU A 46 -11.90 -2.72 -5.53
N TYR A 47 -10.89 -2.15 -4.86
CA TYR A 47 -11.01 -0.80 -4.29
C TYR A 47 -11.44 0.24 -5.34
N SER A 48 -11.06 0.03 -6.60
CA SER A 48 -11.45 0.82 -7.78
C SER A 48 -12.97 1.02 -7.92
N ARG A 49 -13.78 0.10 -7.38
CA ARG A 49 -15.24 0.18 -7.39
C ARG A 49 -15.79 1.31 -6.52
N ILE A 50 -15.08 1.73 -5.46
CA ILE A 50 -15.53 2.84 -4.61
C ILE A 50 -15.48 4.18 -5.37
N PRO A 51 -14.34 4.60 -5.95
CA PRO A 51 -14.31 5.77 -6.83
C PRO A 51 -15.29 5.69 -8.00
N LEU A 52 -15.45 4.50 -8.61
CA LEU A 52 -16.40 4.30 -9.70
C LEU A 52 -17.85 4.55 -9.25
N HIS A 53 -18.25 4.00 -8.10
CA HIS A 53 -19.57 4.21 -7.52
C HIS A 53 -19.85 5.69 -7.28
N ILE A 54 -18.89 6.40 -6.68
CA ILE A 54 -18.98 7.85 -6.45
C ILE A 54 -19.21 8.60 -7.77
N LEU A 55 -18.44 8.27 -8.82
CA LEU A 55 -18.56 8.92 -10.13
C LEU A 55 -19.90 8.63 -10.80
N VAL A 56 -20.38 7.38 -10.76
CA VAL A 56 -21.67 6.97 -11.34
C VAL A 56 -22.80 7.73 -10.65
N GLU A 57 -22.79 7.78 -9.32
CA GLU A 57 -23.83 8.47 -8.55
C GLU A 57 -23.79 9.99 -8.79
N ALA A 58 -22.60 10.60 -8.82
CA ALA A 58 -22.46 12.02 -9.13
C ALA A 58 -22.94 12.37 -10.56
N ALA A 59 -22.67 11.50 -11.54
CA ALA A 59 -23.13 11.68 -12.91
C ALA A 59 -24.65 11.52 -13.02
N ARG A 60 -25.25 10.57 -12.29
CA ARG A 60 -26.71 10.42 -12.20
C ARG A 60 -27.37 11.66 -11.59
N ASP A 61 -26.80 12.21 -10.54
CA ASP A 61 -27.27 13.46 -9.92
C ASP A 61 -27.19 14.65 -10.90
N ALA A 62 -26.24 14.62 -11.86
CA ALA A 62 -26.14 15.57 -12.96
C ALA A 62 -27.05 15.27 -14.17
N GLY A 63 -27.89 14.22 -14.11
CA GLY A 63 -28.85 13.85 -15.15
C GLY A 63 -28.32 12.89 -16.22
N VAL A 64 -27.12 12.31 -16.04
CA VAL A 64 -26.60 11.28 -16.96
C VAL A 64 -27.41 9.99 -16.76
N PRO A 65 -27.91 9.34 -17.84
CA PRO A 65 -28.80 8.19 -17.75
C PRO A 65 -28.03 6.88 -17.50
N PHE A 66 -27.20 6.83 -16.46
CA PHE A 66 -26.61 5.56 -15.99
C PHE A 66 -27.65 4.72 -15.26
N ASP A 67 -27.48 3.41 -15.25
CA ASP A 67 -28.27 2.52 -14.40
C ASP A 67 -28.03 2.79 -12.91
N VAL A 68 -28.99 2.42 -12.07
CA VAL A 68 -28.83 2.49 -10.60
C VAL A 68 -27.71 1.54 -10.19
N TRP A 69 -26.83 2.00 -9.30
CA TRP A 69 -25.79 1.15 -8.73
C TRP A 69 -26.41 0.01 -7.91
N LYS A 70 -26.17 -1.23 -8.34
CA LYS A 70 -26.70 -2.45 -7.72
C LYS A 70 -25.60 -3.15 -6.93
N SER A 71 -25.67 -3.06 -5.60
CA SER A 71 -24.67 -3.69 -4.72
C SER A 71 -24.74 -5.22 -4.71
N ASP A 72 -25.85 -5.79 -5.20
CA ASP A 72 -26.06 -7.24 -5.40
C ASP A 72 -25.50 -7.76 -6.73
N ASP A 73 -25.03 -6.88 -7.63
CA ASP A 73 -24.31 -7.31 -8.82
C ASP A 73 -22.89 -7.77 -8.44
N ASN A 74 -22.58 -9.04 -8.72
CA ASN A 74 -21.26 -9.62 -8.48
C ASN A 74 -20.13 -8.84 -9.18
N GLN A 75 -20.41 -8.16 -10.31
CA GLN A 75 -19.43 -7.33 -11.01
C GLN A 75 -19.10 -6.04 -10.24
N LEU A 76 -19.99 -5.61 -9.34
CA LEU A 76 -19.88 -4.40 -8.52
C LEU A 76 -19.64 -4.71 -7.03
N SER A 77 -19.55 -5.99 -6.65
CA SER A 77 -19.32 -6.41 -5.27
C SER A 77 -18.00 -5.85 -4.71
N LEU A 78 -17.99 -5.48 -3.43
CA LEU A 78 -16.79 -5.01 -2.73
C LEU A 78 -16.17 -6.10 -1.85
N ASP A 79 -16.66 -7.33 -1.96
CA ASP A 79 -16.16 -8.45 -1.17
C ASP A 79 -14.75 -8.84 -1.60
N SER A 80 -13.86 -8.96 -0.62
CA SER A 80 -12.55 -9.56 -0.82
C SER A 80 -12.64 -11.06 -0.59
N LEU A 81 -12.09 -11.83 -1.52
CA LEU A 81 -11.92 -13.28 -1.38
C LEU A 81 -10.58 -13.64 -0.71
N ALA A 82 -9.80 -12.63 -0.27
CA ALA A 82 -8.47 -12.85 0.26
C ALA A 82 -8.50 -13.74 1.49
N THR A 83 -7.49 -14.58 1.61
CA THR A 83 -7.22 -15.39 2.79
C THR A 83 -5.83 -15.05 3.34
N PRO A 84 -5.72 -14.47 4.56
CA PRO A 84 -6.81 -14.07 5.45
C PRO A 84 -7.63 -12.88 4.90
N ARG A 85 -8.88 -12.75 5.36
CA ARG A 85 -9.73 -11.62 4.97
C ARG A 85 -9.10 -10.30 5.43
N PRO A 86 -9.22 -9.22 4.63
CA PRO A 86 -8.72 -7.90 5.03
C PRO A 86 -9.43 -7.39 6.28
N ASN A 87 -8.70 -6.59 7.06
CA ASN A 87 -9.26 -6.00 8.28
C ASN A 87 -10.29 -4.91 7.98
N LEU A 88 -10.10 -4.21 6.85
CA LEU A 88 -10.95 -3.10 6.45
C LEU A 88 -12.10 -3.57 5.56
N ASN A 89 -13.33 -3.26 5.97
CA ASN A 89 -14.54 -3.55 5.21
C ASN A 89 -14.77 -2.46 4.14
N LEU A 90 -14.56 -2.81 2.86
CA LEU A 90 -14.76 -1.88 1.74
C LEU A 90 -16.20 -1.44 1.55
N GLN A 91 -17.19 -2.26 1.88
CA GLN A 91 -18.60 -1.88 1.78
C GLN A 91 -18.95 -0.75 2.76
N GLN A 92 -18.52 -0.87 4.02
CA GLN A 92 -18.69 0.19 5.01
C GLN A 92 -17.91 1.46 4.65
N LEU A 93 -16.76 1.31 3.98
CA LEU A 93 -16.00 2.45 3.47
C LEU A 93 -16.75 3.15 2.34
N ASN A 94 -17.28 2.39 1.39
CA ASN A 94 -18.05 2.87 0.25
C ASN A 94 -19.29 3.66 0.69
N GLU A 95 -20.07 3.12 1.62
CA GLU A 95 -21.26 3.81 2.15
C GLU A 95 -20.91 5.18 2.74
N ARG A 96 -19.86 5.24 3.56
CA ARG A 96 -19.38 6.48 4.18
C ARG A 96 -18.88 7.47 3.13
N TRP A 97 -18.02 7.03 2.22
CA TRP A 97 -17.40 7.88 1.23
C TRP A 97 -18.36 8.36 0.15
N SER A 98 -19.28 7.52 -0.32
CA SER A 98 -20.33 7.94 -1.26
C SER A 98 -21.27 8.96 -0.63
N ALA A 99 -21.63 8.80 0.65
CA ALA A 99 -22.43 9.80 1.35
C ALA A 99 -21.68 11.15 1.49
N SER A 100 -20.39 11.11 1.84
CA SER A 100 -19.57 12.33 1.92
C SER A 100 -19.35 12.98 0.55
N ALA A 101 -19.10 12.20 -0.50
CA ALA A 101 -18.82 12.72 -1.83
C ALA A 101 -20.01 13.44 -2.50
N LYS A 102 -21.25 13.12 -2.08
CA LYS A 102 -22.46 13.82 -2.54
C LYS A 102 -22.66 15.21 -1.93
N GLN A 103 -21.83 15.63 -0.97
CA GLN A 103 -21.93 16.97 -0.38
C GLN A 103 -21.52 18.05 -1.39
N THR A 104 -22.50 18.85 -1.82
CA THR A 104 -22.27 19.90 -2.82
C THR A 104 -21.47 21.08 -2.26
N GLY A 105 -20.56 21.62 -3.06
CA GLY A 105 -19.83 22.86 -2.74
C GLY A 105 -18.66 22.70 -1.78
N GLN A 106 -18.24 21.47 -1.47
CA GLN A 106 -17.08 21.18 -0.62
C GLN A 106 -16.07 20.29 -1.35
N ILE A 107 -14.79 20.59 -1.19
CA ILE A 107 -13.70 19.69 -1.58
C ILE A 107 -13.33 18.89 -0.33
N ILE A 108 -13.59 17.59 -0.37
CA ILE A 108 -13.39 16.70 0.78
C ILE A 108 -12.26 15.73 0.46
N ASP A 109 -11.23 15.73 1.31
CA ASP A 109 -10.23 14.67 1.31
C ASP A 109 -10.76 13.48 2.12
N LEU A 110 -11.35 12.51 1.42
CA LEU A 110 -11.93 11.30 2.02
C LEU A 110 -10.88 10.42 2.71
N ALA A 111 -9.61 10.44 2.26
CA ALA A 111 -8.55 9.67 2.87
C ALA A 111 -8.12 10.28 4.22
N SER A 112 -8.17 11.61 4.35
CA SER A 112 -7.87 12.30 5.61
C SER A 112 -8.86 12.00 6.74
N GLN A 113 -10.05 11.47 6.41
CA GLN A 113 -11.07 11.08 7.38
C GLN A 113 -10.81 9.69 8.00
N LEU A 114 -9.88 8.92 7.43
CA LEU A 114 -9.53 7.60 7.95
C LEU A 114 -8.65 7.72 9.19
N SER A 115 -8.84 6.81 10.13
CA SER A 115 -7.84 6.61 11.18
C SER A 115 -6.52 6.17 10.56
N ASN A 116 -5.40 6.44 11.23
CA ASN A 116 -4.08 5.99 10.75
C ASN A 116 -4.03 4.46 10.54
N ASN A 117 -4.79 3.69 11.32
CA ASN A 117 -4.85 2.24 11.18
C ASN A 117 -5.67 1.83 9.95
N ASP A 118 -6.84 2.43 9.75
CA ASP A 118 -7.69 2.14 8.58
C ASP A 118 -6.98 2.52 7.27
N TYR A 119 -6.28 3.67 7.26
CA TYR A 119 -5.49 4.08 6.10
C TYR A 119 -4.35 3.10 5.80
N ARG A 120 -3.68 2.59 6.84
CA ARG A 120 -2.62 1.58 6.69
C ARG A 120 -3.19 0.26 6.18
N ASP A 121 -4.31 -0.19 6.73
CA ASP A 121 -4.97 -1.43 6.31
C ASP A 121 -5.49 -1.33 4.87
N LEU A 122 -6.13 -0.20 4.49
CA LEU A 122 -6.53 0.08 3.10
C LEU A 122 -5.34 -0.05 2.14
N ARG A 123 -4.22 0.60 2.47
CA ARG A 123 -3.01 0.58 1.64
C ARG A 123 -2.35 -0.79 1.57
N ARG A 124 -2.38 -1.54 2.68
CA ARG A 124 -1.81 -2.89 2.77
C ARG A 124 -2.61 -3.89 1.96
N ASP A 125 -3.94 -3.83 2.05
CA ASP A 125 -4.80 -4.93 1.61
C ASP A 125 -5.37 -4.71 0.21
N TYR A 126 -5.58 -3.45 -0.21
CA TYR A 126 -6.35 -3.15 -1.42
C TYR A 126 -5.64 -2.25 -2.45
N LEU A 127 -4.63 -1.48 -2.05
CA LEU A 127 -3.94 -0.58 -2.99
C LEU A 127 -2.76 -1.29 -3.65
N HIS A 128 -2.82 -1.44 -4.98
CA HIS A 128 -1.69 -1.92 -5.77
C HIS A 128 -0.50 -0.95 -5.68
N HIS A 129 0.70 -1.51 -5.62
CA HIS A 129 1.92 -0.72 -5.70
C HIS A 129 2.27 -0.55 -7.18
N SER A 130 1.77 0.52 -7.80
CA SER A 130 1.89 0.75 -9.26
C SER A 130 3.25 1.29 -9.71
N ALA A 131 4.11 1.72 -8.79
CA ALA A 131 5.45 2.21 -9.10
C ALA A 131 6.49 1.19 -8.62
N GLU A 132 7.02 0.38 -9.53
CA GLU A 132 8.13 -0.55 -9.26
C GLU A 132 9.46 0.22 -9.19
N VAL A 133 9.55 1.21 -8.29
CA VAL A 133 10.79 1.90 -8.00
C VAL A 133 11.38 1.22 -6.78
N GLY A 134 12.21 0.20 -6.99
CA GLY A 134 12.84 -0.56 -5.91
C GLY A 134 13.41 0.36 -4.84
N VAL A 135 12.98 0.21 -3.58
CA VAL A 135 13.48 0.92 -2.37
C VAL A 135 13.82 2.42 -2.54
N VAL A 136 13.15 3.16 -3.45
CA VAL A 136 13.25 4.63 -3.49
C VAL A 136 11.95 5.21 -2.96
N HIS A 137 11.72 5.03 -1.65
CA HIS A 137 10.80 5.89 -0.94
C HIS A 137 11.48 7.25 -0.72
N ALA A 138 10.90 8.31 -1.29
CA ALA A 138 11.10 9.65 -0.77
C ALA A 138 10.87 9.64 0.75
N PRO A 139 11.64 10.42 1.52
CA PRO A 139 11.63 10.34 2.98
C PRO A 139 10.23 10.52 3.57
N ASN A 140 9.87 9.69 4.55
CA ASN A 140 8.69 9.93 5.38
C ASN A 140 8.90 11.26 6.12
N LEU A 141 8.10 12.28 5.79
CA LEU A 141 8.12 13.57 6.47
C LEU A 141 7.04 13.59 7.58
N ARG A 142 7.40 13.92 8.82
CA ARG A 142 6.45 14.44 9.83
C ARG A 142 6.78 15.90 10.07
N GLN A 143 5.77 16.76 9.99
CA GLN A 143 5.93 18.21 10.25
C GLN A 143 7.07 18.84 9.42
N GLY A 144 7.25 18.39 8.17
CA GLY A 144 8.32 18.86 7.29
C GLY A 144 9.71 18.29 7.58
N GLN A 145 9.86 17.39 8.57
CA GLN A 145 11.13 16.75 8.89
C GLN A 145 11.13 15.27 8.50
N GLU A 146 12.23 14.84 7.89
CA GLU A 146 12.49 13.44 7.58
C GLU A 146 12.62 12.61 8.87
N VAL A 147 11.75 11.61 9.03
CA VAL A 147 11.68 10.75 10.22
C VAL A 147 12.42 9.42 10.00
N ARG A 148 13.40 9.36 9.09
CA ARG A 148 14.27 8.18 9.03
C ARG A 148 15.10 8.13 10.31
N ARG A 149 14.70 7.27 11.23
CA ARG A 149 15.57 6.89 12.35
C ARG A 149 16.66 5.98 11.78
N GLN A 150 17.72 6.58 11.26
CA GLN A 150 18.94 5.87 10.93
C GLN A 150 19.56 5.40 12.24
N ILE A 151 19.25 4.16 12.63
CA ILE A 151 19.95 3.50 13.73
C ILE A 151 21.29 3.05 13.15
N ASN A 152 22.29 3.94 13.18
CA ASN A 152 23.65 3.50 12.93
C ASN A 152 24.14 2.83 14.23
N ASN A 153 24.87 1.73 14.10
CA ASN A 153 25.66 1.22 15.22
C ASN A 153 26.82 2.20 15.40
N GLN A 154 26.65 3.25 16.21
CA GLN A 154 27.79 4.02 16.67
C GLN A 154 28.63 3.05 17.47
N GLN A 155 29.90 2.92 17.08
CA GLN A 155 30.88 1.99 17.61
C GLN A 155 30.81 1.83 19.13
N GLY A 156 30.08 0.82 19.60
CA GLY A 156 30.26 0.23 20.91
C GLY A 156 31.33 -0.85 20.78
N GLY A 157 32.60 -0.45 20.87
CA GLY A 157 33.71 -1.40 20.73
C GLY A 157 35.09 -0.77 20.63
N LYS A 158 35.45 0.11 21.57
CA LYS A 158 36.67 0.03 22.41
C LYS A 158 36.68 1.18 23.41
#